data_AF-A0A844TE61-F1
#
_entry.id   AF-A0A844TE61-F1
#
_cell.length_a   1.000
_cell.length_b   1.000
_cell.length_c   1.000
_cell.angle_alpha   90.00
_cell.angle_beta   90.00
_cell.angle_gamma   90.00
#
_symmetry.space_group_name_H-M   'P 1'
#
loop_
_entity.id
_entity.type
_entity.pdbx_description
1 polymer ?
#
loop_
_entity_poly.entity_id
_entity_poly.type
_entity_poly.pdbx_seq_one_letter_code
_entity_poly.pdbx_strand_id
1 'polypeptide(L)'
;MRKLFFASVAVLALSSAAQAANTSTTVQVGLANGSSVTQNGLTNSTSSTSQLGLVNNASTMQGTGAASLNNGSTVTQVGVQNTATTGQVAFGNNTSAITQDSFGPAALQNNSAGVGQLSVFGVNGSTVTQTAH
;
A
#
# COMPACT_ATOMS: atom_id res chain seq x y z
N MET A 1 33.79 17.82 -17.54
CA MET A 1 34.23 16.58 -16.84
C MET A 1 33.57 16.42 -15.48
N ARG A 2 33.69 17.35 -14.53
CA ARG A 2 33.03 17.26 -13.19
C ARG A 2 31.50 17.08 -13.24
N LYS A 3 30.80 17.86 -14.09
CA LYS A 3 29.33 17.74 -14.27
C LYS A 3 28.91 16.35 -14.79
N LEU A 4 29.70 15.79 -15.70
CA LEU A 4 29.44 14.47 -16.28
C LEU A 4 29.67 13.35 -15.26
N PHE A 5 30.70 13.50 -14.41
CA PHE A 5 30.96 12.59 -13.29
C PHE A 5 29.82 12.59 -12.26
N PHE A 6 29.32 13.77 -11.87
CA PHE A 6 28.15 13.84 -10.98
C PHE A 6 26.89 13.26 -11.62
N ALA A 7 26.68 13.49 -12.92
CA ALA A 7 25.57 12.88 -13.65
C ALA A 7 25.67 11.35 -13.68
N SER A 8 26.85 10.77 -13.94
CA SER A 8 27.01 9.31 -13.96
C SER A 8 26.83 8.67 -12.59
N VAL A 9 27.30 9.33 -11.52
CA VAL A 9 27.09 8.85 -10.14
C VAL A 9 25.61 8.94 -9.76
N ALA A 10 24.92 10.02 -10.15
CA ALA A 10 23.49 10.15 -9.93
C ALA A 10 22.71 9.06 -10.67
N VAL A 11 23.01 8.80 -11.94
CA VAL A 11 22.38 7.72 -12.72
C VAL A 11 22.60 6.36 -12.05
N LEU A 12 23.82 6.06 -11.61
CA LEU A 12 24.13 4.81 -10.94
C LEU A 12 23.38 4.64 -9.60
N ALA A 13 23.28 5.71 -8.81
CA ALA A 13 22.55 5.73 -7.55
C ALA A 13 21.03 5.61 -7.76
N LEU A 14 20.50 6.25 -8.80
CA LEU A 14 19.09 6.13 -9.17
C LEU A 14 18.77 4.72 -9.71
N SER A 15 19.66 4.12 -10.50
CA SER A 15 19.48 2.76 -11.00
C SER A 15 19.47 1.77 -9.83
N SER A 16 20.42 1.84 -8.91
CA SER A 16 20.45 0.91 -7.76
C SER A 16 19.20 1.03 -6.88
N ALA A 17 18.71 2.25 -6.63
CA ALA A 17 17.43 2.47 -5.94
C ALA A 17 16.22 1.93 -6.73
N ALA A 18 16.25 2.03 -8.06
CA ALA A 18 15.22 1.48 -8.94
C ALA A 18 15.22 -0.05 -9.01
N GLN A 19 16.35 -0.71 -8.74
CA GLN A 19 16.42 -2.18 -8.66
C GLN A 19 16.13 -2.70 -7.26
N ALA A 20 16.37 -1.89 -6.22
CA ALA A 20 16.04 -2.26 -4.86
C ALA A 20 14.51 -2.25 -4.62
N ALA A 21 14.04 -3.20 -3.82
CA ALA A 21 12.64 -3.37 -3.48
C ALA A 21 12.47 -3.63 -1.97
N ASN A 22 11.49 -2.97 -1.38
CA ASN A 22 11.02 -3.20 -0.02
C ASN A 22 9.66 -3.88 -0.11
N THR A 23 9.61 -5.19 0.18
CA THR A 23 8.41 -6.01 0.01
C THR A 23 7.90 -6.51 1.36
N SER A 24 6.60 -6.36 1.61
CA SER A 24 5.91 -6.87 2.80
C SER A 24 4.68 -7.69 2.40
N THR A 25 4.49 -8.84 3.07
CA THR A 25 3.33 -9.70 2.86
C THR A 25 2.75 -10.11 4.21
N THR A 26 1.44 -9.90 4.40
CA THR A 26 0.68 -10.32 5.58
C THR A 26 -0.49 -11.18 5.15
N VAL A 27 -0.68 -12.31 5.83
CA VAL A 27 -1.84 -13.20 5.64
C VAL A 27 -2.42 -13.54 7.01
N GLN A 28 -3.73 -13.29 7.20
CA GLN A 28 -4.48 -13.58 8.43
C GLN A 28 -5.88 -14.11 8.03
N VAL A 29 -6.56 -14.87 8.89
CA VAL A 29 -7.92 -15.37 8.62
C VAL A 29 -8.61 -15.47 9.99
N GLY A 30 -9.61 -14.63 10.31
CA GLY A 30 -10.42 -14.83 11.52
C GLY A 30 -10.97 -13.58 12.24
N LEU A 31 -11.51 -13.82 13.45
CA LEU A 31 -12.14 -12.83 14.35
C LEU A 31 -11.11 -11.85 14.96
N ALA A 32 -11.40 -10.55 14.93
CA ALA A 32 -10.63 -9.41 15.47
C ALA A 32 -9.32 -8.97 14.76
N ASN A 33 -9.24 -8.96 13.42
CA ASN A 33 -7.94 -8.74 12.77
C ASN A 33 -7.45 -7.28 12.70
N GLY A 34 -6.14 -7.11 12.84
CA GLY A 34 -5.42 -5.85 12.69
C GLY A 34 -4.07 -6.05 12.00
N SER A 35 -3.76 -5.22 11.02
CA SER A 35 -2.47 -5.20 10.30
C SER A 35 -2.01 -3.76 10.09
N SER A 36 -0.73 -3.49 10.33
CA SER A 36 -0.09 -2.23 9.97
C SER A 36 1.24 -2.48 9.29
N VAL A 37 1.38 -1.98 8.06
CA VAL A 37 2.62 -2.01 7.29
C VAL A 37 3.07 -0.58 7.09
N THR A 38 4.28 -0.27 7.56
CA THR A 38 4.96 1.00 7.27
C THR A 38 6.26 0.71 6.53
N GLN A 39 6.41 1.23 5.32
CA GLN A 39 7.62 1.08 4.51
C GLN A 39 8.16 2.46 4.13
N ASN A 40 9.32 2.81 4.70
CA ASN A 40 10.01 4.05 4.41
C ASN A 40 11.34 3.73 3.72
N GLY A 41 11.67 4.48 2.68
CA GLY A 41 12.91 4.30 1.93
C GLY A 41 12.80 4.91 0.54
N LEU A 42 13.94 5.09 -0.14
CA LEU A 42 14.02 5.73 -1.45
C LEU A 42 13.81 4.73 -2.62
N THR A 43 13.47 3.49 -2.31
CA THR A 43 13.37 2.38 -3.27
C THR A 43 11.92 2.14 -3.68
N ASN A 44 11.67 1.13 -4.51
CA ASN A 44 10.30 0.67 -4.74
C ASN A 44 9.77 0.00 -3.47
N SER A 45 8.51 0.25 -3.12
CA SER A 45 7.83 -0.39 -1.99
C SER A 45 6.60 -1.15 -2.47
N THR A 46 6.45 -2.40 -2.05
CA THR A 46 5.29 -3.24 -2.36
C THR A 46 4.77 -3.90 -1.08
N SER A 47 3.46 -3.82 -0.86
CA SER A 47 2.79 -4.42 0.29
C SER A 47 1.57 -5.20 -0.15
N SER A 48 1.38 -6.38 0.43
CA SER A 48 0.20 -7.21 0.23
C SER A 48 -0.34 -7.67 1.58
N THR A 49 -1.60 -7.34 1.89
CA THR A 49 -2.30 -7.82 3.09
C THR A 49 -3.55 -8.59 2.68
N SER A 50 -3.67 -9.83 3.15
CA SER A 50 -4.86 -10.67 2.96
C SER A 50 -5.44 -11.05 4.31
N GLN A 51 -6.73 -10.81 4.53
CA GLN A 51 -7.45 -11.11 5.77
C GLN A 51 -8.80 -11.77 5.44
N LEU A 52 -9.24 -12.78 6.19
CA LEU A 52 -10.57 -13.39 6.00
C LEU A 52 -11.21 -13.69 7.36
N GLY A 53 -12.07 -12.82 7.90
CA GLY A 53 -12.81 -13.04 9.14
C GLY A 53 -13.40 -11.77 9.78
N LEU A 54 -13.57 -11.75 11.11
CA LEU A 54 -14.54 -10.93 11.83
C LEU A 54 -13.92 -9.91 12.83
N VAL A 55 -13.23 -8.85 12.40
CA VAL A 55 -13.25 -7.40 12.81
C VAL A 55 -12.00 -6.78 12.18
N ASN A 56 -11.86 -6.88 10.86
CA ASN A 56 -10.57 -6.72 10.20
C ASN A 56 -10.20 -5.24 9.99
N ASN A 57 -8.97 -4.87 10.27
CA ASN A 57 -8.44 -3.55 9.97
C ASN A 57 -7.04 -3.68 9.35
N ALA A 58 -6.78 -2.98 8.24
CA ALA A 58 -5.47 -2.94 7.60
C ALA A 58 -5.05 -1.50 7.33
N SER A 59 -3.82 -1.17 7.66
CA SER A 59 -3.19 0.11 7.34
C SER A 59 -1.89 -0.13 6.60
N THR A 60 -1.77 0.43 5.39
CA THR A 60 -0.52 0.43 4.63
C THR A 60 -0.08 1.87 4.44
N MET A 61 1.11 2.22 4.95
CA MET A 61 1.73 3.53 4.81
C MET A 61 3.08 3.36 4.11
N GLN A 62 3.22 3.88 2.89
CA GLN A 62 4.45 3.73 2.10
C GLN A 62 4.98 5.10 1.69
N GLY A 63 6.24 5.37 2.00
CA GLY A 63 6.92 6.60 1.63
C GLY A 63 6.46 7.87 2.37
N THR A 64 5.61 7.74 3.39
CA THR A 64 5.01 8.89 4.11
C THR A 64 6.01 9.61 5.01
N GLY A 65 7.05 8.93 5.50
CA GLY A 65 8.18 9.57 6.19
C GLY A 65 9.34 9.97 5.29
N ALA A 66 9.50 9.29 4.15
CA ALA A 66 10.47 9.63 3.10
C ALA A 66 9.98 9.03 1.78
N ALA A 67 9.75 9.88 0.77
CA ALA A 67 9.09 9.48 -0.47
C ALA A 67 9.84 8.32 -1.17
N SER A 68 9.10 7.26 -1.48
CA SER A 68 9.59 6.11 -2.23
C SER A 68 9.81 6.44 -3.69
N LEU A 69 10.52 5.58 -4.43
CA LEU A 69 10.57 5.70 -5.88
C LEU A 69 9.20 5.39 -6.50
N ASN A 70 8.62 4.23 -6.15
CA ASN A 70 7.25 3.84 -6.49
C ASN A 70 6.64 3.08 -5.31
N ASN A 71 5.31 3.14 -5.17
CA ASN A 71 4.58 2.38 -4.16
C ASN A 71 3.50 1.52 -4.81
N GLY A 72 3.35 0.30 -4.31
CA GLY A 72 2.27 -0.63 -4.63
C GLY A 72 1.67 -1.23 -3.36
N SER A 73 0.35 -1.20 -3.23
CA SER A 73 -0.36 -1.77 -2.07
C SER A 73 -1.57 -2.58 -2.53
N THR A 74 -1.71 -3.80 -2.04
CA THR A 74 -2.92 -4.60 -2.22
C THR A 74 -3.45 -5.02 -0.85
N VAL A 75 -4.72 -4.73 -0.59
CA VAL A 75 -5.44 -5.15 0.61
C VAL A 75 -6.67 -5.92 0.18
N THR A 76 -6.73 -7.20 0.56
CA THR A 76 -7.90 -8.05 0.35
C THR A 76 -8.42 -8.47 1.71
N GLN A 77 -9.68 -8.16 1.99
CA GLN A 77 -10.34 -8.55 3.23
C GLN A 77 -11.69 -9.19 2.95
N VAL A 78 -12.06 -10.18 3.75
CA VAL A 78 -13.30 -10.91 3.59
C VAL A 78 -13.89 -11.21 4.99
N GLY A 79 -15.21 -11.21 5.23
CA GLY A 79 -15.83 -11.39 6.57
C GLY A 79 -16.17 -10.07 7.32
N VAL A 80 -16.58 -10.04 8.60
CA VAL A 80 -17.20 -8.83 9.21
C VAL A 80 -16.23 -7.75 9.76
N GLN A 81 -16.66 -6.49 9.63
CA GLN A 81 -16.05 -5.19 10.00
C GLN A 81 -14.69 -4.84 9.35
N ASN A 82 -14.54 -5.15 8.07
CA ASN A 82 -13.40 -4.79 7.23
C ASN A 82 -13.19 -3.27 7.10
N THR A 83 -12.05 -2.75 7.55
CA THR A 83 -11.60 -1.38 7.29
C THR A 83 -10.20 -1.42 6.68
N ALA A 84 -9.95 -0.58 5.69
CA ALA A 84 -8.64 -0.50 5.04
C ALA A 84 -8.24 0.95 4.79
N THR A 85 -7.00 1.31 5.12
CA THR A 85 -6.42 2.60 4.77
C THR A 85 -5.10 2.40 4.07
N THR A 86 -4.92 3.06 2.92
CA THR A 86 -3.64 3.11 2.21
C THR A 86 -3.20 4.56 2.06
N GLY A 87 -2.04 4.89 2.60
CA GLY A 87 -1.35 6.16 2.41
C GLY A 87 -0.05 5.94 1.65
N GLN A 88 0.13 6.62 0.51
CA GLN A 88 1.34 6.45 -0.30
C GLN A 88 1.89 7.79 -0.76
N VAL A 89 3.21 7.97 -0.63
CA VAL A 89 3.93 9.11 -1.18
C VAL A 89 5.13 8.62 -1.98
N ALA A 90 5.18 9.00 -3.26
CA ALA A 90 6.24 8.57 -4.17
C ALA A 90 6.71 9.72 -5.07
N PHE A 91 7.97 9.64 -5.51
CA PHE A 91 8.45 10.46 -6.61
C PHE A 91 7.84 10.00 -7.94
N GLY A 92 7.76 8.70 -8.16
CA GLY A 92 7.10 8.06 -9.30
C GLY A 92 5.64 7.75 -8.99
N ASN A 93 5.24 6.51 -9.27
CA ASN A 93 3.85 6.08 -9.26
C ASN A 93 3.42 5.55 -7.89
N ASN A 94 2.16 5.80 -7.54
CA ASN A 94 1.46 5.11 -6.46
C ASN A 94 0.34 4.27 -7.06
N THR A 95 0.31 2.98 -6.73
CA THR A 95 -0.80 2.09 -7.06
C THR A 95 -1.36 1.44 -5.80
N SER A 96 -2.68 1.40 -5.69
CA SER A 96 -3.35 0.71 -4.59
C SER A 96 -4.60 -0.04 -5.05
N ALA A 97 -4.82 -1.22 -4.51
CA ALA A 97 -6.06 -1.96 -4.64
C ALA A 97 -6.58 -2.35 -3.26
N ILE A 98 -7.81 -1.97 -2.96
CA ILE A 98 -8.54 -2.42 -1.76
C ILE A 98 -9.75 -3.20 -2.24
N THR A 99 -9.89 -4.44 -1.79
CA THR A 99 -11.05 -5.30 -2.05
C THR A 99 -11.57 -5.82 -0.73
N GLN A 100 -12.84 -5.53 -0.42
CA GLN A 100 -13.48 -5.89 0.84
C GLN A 100 -14.83 -6.56 0.58
N ASP A 101 -14.98 -7.79 1.05
CA ASP A 101 -16.21 -8.56 0.94
C ASP A 101 -16.76 -8.90 2.34
N SER A 102 -17.82 -8.22 2.76
CA SER A 102 -18.39 -8.34 4.10
C SER A 102 -19.60 -9.28 4.10
N PHE A 103 -19.50 -10.37 4.87
CA PHE A 103 -20.62 -11.28 5.14
C PHE A 103 -20.73 -11.59 6.64
N GLY A 104 -21.95 -11.71 7.15
CA GLY A 104 -22.25 -11.98 8.56
C GLY A 104 -23.60 -11.37 8.99
N PRO A 105 -23.93 -11.26 10.28
CA PRO A 105 -25.18 -10.61 10.70
C PRO A 105 -25.27 -9.18 10.15
N ALA A 106 -26.38 -8.81 9.51
CA ALA A 106 -26.53 -7.52 8.80
C ALA A 106 -26.17 -6.29 9.66
N ALA A 107 -26.43 -6.35 10.97
CA ALA A 107 -26.09 -5.29 11.92
C ALA A 107 -24.57 -5.09 12.14
N LEU A 108 -23.72 -6.04 11.71
CA LEU A 108 -22.26 -6.03 11.91
C LEU A 108 -21.48 -5.79 10.61
N GLN A 109 -22.15 -5.70 9.47
CA GLN A 109 -21.49 -5.49 8.20
C GLN A 109 -21.20 -4.01 8.04
N ASN A 110 -19.91 -3.67 8.01
CA ASN A 110 -19.43 -2.33 7.76
C ASN A 110 -18.08 -2.44 7.06
N ASN A 111 -18.02 -2.09 5.77
CA ASN A 111 -16.80 -1.97 5.02
C ASN A 111 -16.46 -0.50 4.74
N SER A 112 -15.27 -0.07 5.17
CA SER A 112 -14.76 1.27 4.90
C SER A 112 -13.36 1.22 4.29
N ALA A 113 -13.11 2.07 3.30
CA ALA A 113 -11.83 2.16 2.62
C ALA A 113 -11.41 3.62 2.45
N GLY A 114 -10.15 3.92 2.78
CA GLY A 114 -9.52 5.21 2.59
C GLY A 114 -8.25 5.08 1.77
N VAL A 115 -8.10 5.91 0.74
CA VAL A 115 -6.87 5.99 -0.04
C VAL A 115 -6.42 7.44 -0.13
N GLY A 116 -5.18 7.69 0.30
CA GLY A 116 -4.49 8.96 0.11
C GLY A 116 -3.18 8.71 -0.63
N GLN A 117 -3.02 9.32 -1.80
CA GLN A 117 -1.83 9.14 -2.63
C GLN A 117 -1.30 10.49 -3.11
N LEU A 118 0.03 10.65 -3.05
CA LEU A 118 0.74 11.80 -3.59
C LEU A 118 1.92 11.33 -4.44
N SER A 119 1.89 11.66 -5.72
CA SER A 119 2.96 11.44 -6.68
C SER A 119 3.53 12.78 -7.11
N VAL A 120 4.86 12.91 -7.17
CA VAL A 120 5.53 14.14 -7.62
C VAL A 120 5.62 14.20 -9.15
N PHE A 121 6.16 13.15 -9.77
CA PHE A 121 6.40 13.06 -11.21
C PHE A 121 5.65 11.89 -11.87
N GLY A 122 5.05 11.00 -11.08
CA GLY A 122 4.25 9.88 -11.58
C GLY A 122 2.76 10.09 -11.42
N VAL A 123 2.01 8.99 -11.52
CA VAL A 123 0.56 8.97 -11.39
C VAL A 123 0.11 8.24 -10.12
N ASN A 124 -1.06 8.65 -9.62
CA ASN A 124 -1.76 7.97 -8.55
C ASN A 124 -2.90 7.15 -9.16
N GLY A 125 -2.90 5.84 -8.89
CA GLY A 125 -3.98 4.94 -9.28
C GLY A 125 -4.51 4.19 -8.07
N SER A 126 -5.82 4.23 -7.87
CA SER A 126 -6.47 3.46 -6.80
C SER A 126 -7.73 2.77 -7.31
N THR A 127 -7.90 1.51 -6.92
CA THR A 127 -9.16 0.78 -7.07
C THR A 127 -9.66 0.40 -5.69
N VAL A 128 -10.92 0.73 -5.41
CA VAL A 128 -11.61 0.35 -4.18
C VAL A 128 -12.87 -0.39 -4.56
N THR A 129 -12.97 -1.65 -4.12
CA THR A 129 -14.15 -2.50 -4.33
C THR A 129 -14.66 -2.95 -2.97
N GLN A 130 -15.93 -2.64 -2.70
CA GLN A 130 -16.57 -2.90 -1.42
C GLN A 130 -17.93 -3.56 -1.65
N THR A 131 -18.10 -4.76 -1.10
CA THR A 131 -19.34 -5.53 -1.14
C THR A 131 -19.77 -5.89 0.27
N ALA A 132 -21.04 -5.71 0.59
CA ALA A 132 -21.68 -6.16 1.83
C ALA A 132 -22.93 -6.98 1.46
N HIS A 133 -23.13 -8.12 2.12
CA HIS A 133 -24.11 -9.15 1.79
C HIS A 133 -25.18 -9.36 2.87
#